data_AF-A0A8H9Z4W2-F1
#
_entry.id   AF-A0A8H9Z4W2-F1
#
_cell.length_a   1.000
_cell.length_b   1.000
_cell.length_c   1.000
_cell.angle_alpha   90.00
_cell.angle_beta   90.00
_cell.angle_gamma   90.00
#
_symmetry.space_group_name_H-M   'P 1'
#
loop_
_entity.id
_entity.type
_entity.pdbx_description
1 polymer ?
#
loop_
_entity_poly.entity_id
_entity_poly.type
_entity_poly.pdbx_seq_one_letter_code
_entity_poly.pdbx_strand_id
1 'polypeptide(L)' 'PHVLRREVLEEALWGDDCPDSDSLRSHVHQLRQVIDKPFAKPLLQTVHGVGYRLAEGRDGV' A
#
# COMPACT_ATOMS: atom_id res chain seq x y z
N PRO A 1 2.14 -5.83 -13.62
CA PRO A 1 1.42 -5.01 -12.60
C PRO A 1 0.69 -5.93 -11.60
N HIS A 2 1.25 -6.10 -10.39
CA HIS A 2 0.69 -7.00 -9.37
C HIS A 2 0.02 -6.20 -8.25
N VAL A 3 -1.28 -6.46 -8.03
CA VAL A 3 -1.99 -6.01 -6.83
C VAL A 3 -1.68 -7.01 -5.72
N LEU A 4 -1.15 -6.52 -4.61
CA LEU A 4 -0.93 -7.32 -3.41
C LEU A 4 -2.15 -7.20 -2.50
N ARG A 5 -2.61 -8.36 -2.01
CA ARG A 5 -3.71 -8.40 -1.06
C ARG A 5 -3.27 -7.82 0.27
N ARG A 6 -4.23 -7.27 1.01
CA ARG A 6 -4.02 -6.81 2.38
C ARG A 6 -3.43 -7.92 3.27
N GLU A 7 -4.00 -9.12 3.22
CA GLU A 7 -3.55 -10.29 4.00
C GLU A 7 -2.07 -10.61 3.77
N VAL A 8 -1.64 -10.63 2.50
CA VAL A 8 -0.25 -10.92 2.11
C VAL A 8 0.70 -9.83 2.61
N LEU A 9 0.27 -8.57 2.60
CA LEU A 9 1.06 -7.46 3.15
C LEU A 9 1.13 -7.54 4.67
N GLU A 10 0.04 -7.91 5.34
CA GLU A 10 0.02 -8.08 6.80
C GLU A 10 0.92 -9.23 7.23
N GLU A 11 0.85 -10.37 6.56
CA GLU A 11 1.72 -11.52 6.80
C GLU A 11 3.21 -11.19 6.51
N ALA A 12 3.50 -10.46 5.43
CA ALA A 12 4.87 -10.08 5.11
C ALA A 12 5.47 -9.04 6.07
N LEU A 13 4.64 -8.18 6.68
CA LEU A 13 5.08 -7.12 7.59
C LEU A 13 5.10 -7.56 9.05
N TRP A 14 4.10 -8.33 9.47
CA TRP A 14 3.88 -8.70 10.87
C TRP A 14 3.76 -10.20 11.11
N GLY A 15 3.58 -11.01 10.06
CA GLY A 15 3.42 -12.47 10.19
C GLY A 15 2.22 -12.82 11.06
N ASP A 16 2.46 -13.64 12.09
CA ASP A 16 1.44 -14.06 13.06
C ASP A 16 1.09 -12.97 14.11
N ASP A 17 1.90 -11.92 14.21
CA ASP A 17 1.77 -10.86 15.22
C ASP A 17 1.15 -9.57 14.63
N CYS A 18 0.18 -9.74 13.72
CA CYS A 18 -0.51 -8.60 13.12
C CYS A 18 -1.22 -7.78 14.21
N PRO A 19 -0.86 -6.49 14.38
CA PRO A 19 -1.54 -5.62 15.32
C PRO A 19 -2.95 -5.26 14.80
N ASP A 20 -3.62 -4.32 15.47
CA ASP A 20 -4.94 -3.81 15.06
C ASP A 20 -5.03 -3.56 13.55
N SER A 21 -6.22 -3.81 13.00
CA SER A 21 -6.54 -3.74 11.57
C SER A 21 -6.20 -2.42 10.85
N ASP A 22 -5.83 -1.37 11.58
CA ASP A 22 -5.41 -0.07 11.03
C ASP A 22 -3.88 0.13 10.98
N SER A 23 -3.10 -0.84 11.44
CA SER A 23 -1.64 -0.82 11.40
C SER A 23 -1.08 -0.75 9.98
N LEU A 24 -1.64 -1.56 9.07
CA LEU A 24 -1.31 -1.52 7.65
C LEU A 24 -1.60 -0.16 7.03
N ARG A 25 -2.75 0.44 7.36
CA ARG A 25 -3.14 1.77 6.85
C ARG A 25 -2.15 2.83 7.30
N SER A 26 -1.74 2.79 8.56
CA SER A 26 -0.78 3.74 9.14
C SER A 26 0.60 3.59 8.52
N HIS A 27 1.08 2.36 8.35
CA HIS A 27 2.36 2.06 7.70
C HIS A 27 2.36 2.51 6.24
N VAL A 28 1.29 2.22 5.50
CA VAL A 28 1.10 2.70 4.12
C VAL A 28 1.12 4.22 4.04
N HIS A 29 0.47 4.92 4.97
CA HIS A 29 0.50 6.38 5.00
C HIS A 29 1.91 6.92 5.22
N GLN A 30 2.68 6.34 6.15
CA GLN A 30 4.09 6.70 6.36
C GLN A 30 4.92 6.45 5.09
N LEU A 31 4.73 5.29 4.44
CA LEU A 31 5.41 4.97 3.19
C LEU A 31 5.14 6.03 2.12
N ARG A 32 3.89 6.46 1.94
CA ARG A 32 3.52 7.55 1.01
C ARG A 32 4.25 8.86 1.30
N GLN A 33 4.45 9.21 2.57
CA GLN A 33 5.19 10.42 2.93
C GLN A 33 6.66 10.36 2.50
N VAL A 34 7.23 9.17 2.33
CA VAL A 34 8.62 8.97 1.92
C VAL A 34 8.75 8.76 0.40
N ILE A 35 7.85 7.99 -0.21
CA ILE A 35 7.97 7.60 -1.63
C ILE A 35 7.07 8.39 -2.58
N ASP A 36 5.99 9.02 -2.10
CA ASP A 36 5.10 9.82 -2.95
C ASP A 36 5.37 11.32 -2.76
N LYS A 37 5.55 11.80 -1.53
CA LYS A 37 5.72 13.24 -1.24
C LYS A 37 6.90 13.92 -1.96
N PRO A 38 8.09 13.31 -2.11
CA PRO A 38 9.20 13.97 -2.81
C PRO A 38 9.08 13.88 -4.34
N PHE A 39 8.10 13.14 -4.87
CA PHE A 39 7.95 12.91 -6.31
C PHE A 39 6.62 13.46 -6.83
N ALA A 40 6.61 13.92 -8.08
CA ALA A 40 5.41 14.51 -8.68
C ALA A 40 4.30 13.47 -8.97
N LYS A 41 4.64 12.18 -8.98
CA LYS A 41 3.73 11.09 -9.32
C LYS A 41 3.62 10.11 -8.14
N PRO A 42 2.42 9.93 -7.57
CA PRO A 42 2.22 8.89 -6.57
C PRO A 42 2.32 7.50 -7.21
N LEU A 43 3.13 6.64 -6.61
CA LEU A 43 3.32 5.25 -7.04
C LEU A 43 2.35 4.31 -6.33
N LEU A 44 1.97 4.61 -5.09
CA LEU A 44 1.20 3.69 -4.25
C LEU A 44 -0.31 3.90 -4.40
N GLN A 45 -0.94 3.02 -5.18
CA GLN A 45 -2.38 3.00 -5.42
C GLN A 45 -3.09 2.06 -4.44
N THR A 46 -4.22 2.53 -3.90
CA THR A 46 -5.10 1.71 -3.06
C THR A 46 -6.20 1.11 -3.92
N VAL A 47 -6.29 -0.23 -3.94
CA VAL A 47 -7.34 -0.97 -4.63
C VAL A 47 -8.38 -1.41 -3.59
N HIS A 48 -9.52 -0.73 -3.59
CA HIS A 48 -10.57 -0.96 -2.61
C HIS A 48 -11.05 -2.42 -2.66
N GLY A 49 -11.17 -3.08 -1.51
CA GLY A 49 -11.61 -4.48 -1.41
C GLY A 49 -10.56 -5.52 -1.82
N VAL A 50 -9.35 -5.13 -2.24
CA VAL A 50 -8.28 -6.06 -2.61
C VAL A 50 -6.99 -5.79 -1.82
N GLY A 51 -6.47 -4.56 -1.87
CA GLY A 51 -5.21 -4.22 -1.20
C GLY A 51 -4.48 -3.06 -1.87
N TYR A 52 -3.19 -3.22 -2.13
CA TYR A 52 -2.31 -2.15 -2.61
C TYR A 52 -1.52 -2.53 -3.84
N ARG A 53 -1.18 -1.53 -4.63
CA ARG A 53 -0.51 -1.67 -5.92
C ARG A 53 0.54 -0.57 -6.07
N LEU A 54 1.70 -0.93 -6.59
CA LEU A 54 2.68 0.03 -7.08
C LEU A 54 2.50 0.21 -8.59
N ALA A 55 2.19 1.44 -9.01
CA ALA A 55 2.11 1.82 -10.41
C ALA A 55 2.29 3.33 -10.57
N GLU A 56 3.11 3.72 -11.53
CA GLU A 56 3.23 5.12 -11.95
C GLU A 56 1.89 5.61 -12.51
N GLY A 57 1.35 6.66 -11.90
CA GLY A 57 0.36 7.59 -12.45
C GLY A 57 -0.68 7.02 -13.41
N ARG A 58 -1.90 6.81 -12.89
CA ARG A 58 -3.17 6.78 -13.64
C ARG A 58 -3.09 5.89 -14.89
N ASP A 59 -3.33 4.59 -14.71
CA ASP A 59 -4.05 3.81 -15.74
C ASP A 59 -5.48 4.38 -15.79
N GLY A 60 -5.61 5.63 -16.23
CA GLY A 60 -6.85 6.26 -16.63
C GLY A 60 -7.12 5.76 -18.03
N VAL A 61 -7.85 4.66 -18.12
CA VAL A 61 -8.77 4.47 -19.23
C VAL A 61 -9.98 5.36 -19.02
#